data_AF-A0A537HL58-F1
#
_entry.id   AF-A0A537HL58-F1
#
_cell.length_a   1.000
_cell.length_b   1.000
_cell.length_c   1.000
_cell.angle_alpha   90.00
_cell.angle_beta   90.00
_cell.angle_gamma   90.00
#
_symmetry.space_group_name_H-M   'P 1'
#
loop_
_entity.id
_entity.type
_entity.pdbx_description
1 polymer ?
#
loop_
_entity_poly.entity_id
_entity_poly.type
_entity_poly.pdbx_seq_one_letter_code
_entity_poly.pdbx_strand_id
1 'polypeptide(L)'
;MAKEEVIGEWPNWVLARTKRLKGHKERLMLCFKDHVSSVDERSIGEAYMMLFNVGMKAFHYSRYWAILEPTYATVPEHWHRVCSDIDPVAEDHDQILKTPRLVIDNKTLNIQRAEPGQDPKMDE
;
A
#
# COMPACT_ATOMS: atom_id res chain seq x y z
N MET A 1 -5.51 -11.19 -12.84
CA MET A 1 -4.07 -11.18 -12.44
C MET A 1 -3.42 -12.46 -12.91
N ALA A 2 -2.11 -12.48 -13.21
CA ALA A 2 -1.42 -13.75 -13.50
C ALA A 2 -1.25 -14.53 -12.19
N LYS A 3 -1.37 -15.87 -12.24
CA LYS A 3 -1.39 -16.73 -11.04
C LYS A 3 -0.10 -16.67 -10.20
N GLU A 4 1.02 -16.30 -10.81
CA GLU A 4 2.34 -16.28 -10.19
C GLU A 4 2.61 -15.05 -9.31
N GLU A 5 1.77 -14.00 -9.41
CA GLU A 5 1.93 -12.76 -8.65
C GLU A 5 1.09 -12.73 -7.36
N VAL A 6 0.19 -13.71 -7.18
CA VAL A 6 -0.69 -13.80 -6.02
C VAL A 6 0.08 -14.33 -4.81
N ILE A 7 0.10 -13.52 -3.75
CA ILE A 7 0.79 -13.82 -2.49
C ILE A 7 -0.16 -14.49 -1.51
N GLY A 8 -1.44 -14.11 -1.54
CA GLY A 8 -2.45 -14.67 -0.65
C GLY A 8 -3.86 -14.37 -1.11
N GLU A 9 -4.78 -15.26 -0.75
CA GLU A 9 -6.20 -15.12 -1.01
C GLU A 9 -7.01 -15.38 0.26
N TRP A 10 -8.05 -14.58 0.44
CA TRP A 10 -9.05 -14.68 1.51
C TRP A 10 -10.45 -14.61 0.88
N PRO A 11 -11.54 -14.81 1.64
CA PRO A 11 -12.90 -14.84 1.07
C PRO A 11 -13.22 -13.64 0.17
N ASN A 12 -12.87 -12.42 0.61
CA ASN A 12 -13.18 -11.18 -0.10
C ASN A 12 -11.96 -10.52 -0.77
N TRP A 13 -10.75 -11.02 -0.51
CA TRP A 13 -9.52 -10.30 -0.77
C TRP A 13 -8.52 -11.13 -1.57
N VAL A 14 -7.79 -10.46 -2.45
CA VAL A 14 -6.59 -10.99 -3.12
C VAL A 14 -5.44 -10.03 -2.87
N LEU A 15 -4.34 -10.55 -2.34
CA LEU A 15 -3.08 -9.83 -2.26
C LEU A 15 -2.16 -10.33 -3.36
N ALA A 16 -1.64 -9.41 -4.15
CA ALA A 16 -0.67 -9.70 -5.19
C ALA A 16 0.50 -8.72 -5.17
N ARG A 17 1.65 -9.14 -5.68
CA ARG A 17 2.72 -8.21 -6.06
C ARG A 17 2.26 -7.45 -7.31
N THR A 18 2.53 -6.15 -7.37
CA THR A 18 2.21 -5.36 -8.56
C THR A 18 3.13 -5.72 -9.72
N LYS A 19 2.58 -5.76 -10.95
CA LYS A 19 3.33 -6.08 -12.17
C LYS A 19 4.56 -5.20 -12.39
N ARG A 20 4.47 -3.92 -12.00
CA ARG A 20 5.55 -2.93 -12.14
C ARG A 20 5.95 -2.42 -10.78
N LEU A 21 7.17 -2.76 -10.37
CA LEU A 21 7.75 -2.36 -9.10
C LEU A 21 8.27 -0.93 -9.09
N LYS A 22 8.53 -0.31 -10.25
CA LYS A 22 8.96 1.10 -10.37
C LYS A 22 10.19 1.47 -9.53
N GLY A 23 11.14 0.54 -9.40
CA GLY A 23 12.35 0.74 -8.59
C GLY A 23 12.22 0.34 -7.12
N HIS A 24 11.00 0.12 -6.61
CA HIS A 24 10.77 -0.44 -5.28
C HIS A 24 11.25 -1.89 -5.20
N LYS A 25 11.73 -2.31 -4.04
CA LYS A 25 12.06 -3.73 -3.82
C LYS A 25 10.81 -4.58 -3.65
N GLU A 26 9.75 -4.03 -3.05
CA GLU A 26 8.44 -4.66 -2.98
C GLU A 26 7.34 -3.64 -3.24
N ARG A 27 6.29 -4.05 -3.94
CA ARG A 27 5.10 -3.23 -4.15
C ARG A 27 3.91 -4.14 -4.23
N LEU A 28 3.05 -4.09 -3.23
CA LEU A 28 1.93 -5.01 -3.07
C LEU A 28 0.62 -4.28 -3.32
N MET A 29 -0.38 -5.03 -3.78
CA MET A 29 -1.72 -4.55 -4.03
C MET A 29 -2.71 -5.53 -3.42
N LEU A 30 -3.55 -5.00 -2.52
CA LEU A 30 -4.70 -5.71 -1.99
C LEU A 30 -5.93 -5.27 -2.79
N CYS A 31 -6.62 -6.22 -3.41
CA CYS A 31 -7.84 -5.99 -4.16
C CYS A 31 -9.02 -6.65 -3.48
N PHE A 32 -10.17 -5.99 -3.54
CA PHE A 32 -11.45 -6.64 -3.28
C PHE A 32 -11.78 -7.54 -4.49
N LYS A 33 -12.33 -8.73 -4.23
CA LYS A 33 -12.61 -9.73 -5.29
C LYS A 33 -13.74 -9.29 -6.21
N ASP A 34 -14.75 -8.62 -5.66
CA ASP A 34 -15.89 -8.14 -6.44
C ASP A 34 -15.55 -6.83 -7.19
N HIS A 35 -16.25 -6.61 -8.30
CA HIS A 35 -16.13 -5.42 -9.14
C HIS A 35 -16.91 -4.26 -8.51
N VAL A 36 -16.35 -3.69 -7.44
CA VAL A 36 -16.91 -2.54 -6.73
C VAL A 36 -15.88 -1.43 -6.64
N SER A 37 -16.29 -0.18 -6.87
CA SER A 37 -15.41 1.00 -6.73
C SER A 37 -15.19 1.42 -5.27
N SER A 38 -16.06 0.97 -4.37
CA SER A 38 -16.02 1.30 -2.94
C SER A 38 -16.49 0.10 -2.12
N VAL A 39 -15.94 -0.03 -0.91
CA VAL A 39 -16.36 -1.01 0.10
C VAL A 39 -16.76 -0.25 1.37
N ASP A 40 -17.50 -0.91 2.27
CA ASP A 40 -17.92 -0.30 3.54
C ASP A 40 -16.73 -0.02 4.49
N GLU A 41 -16.97 0.80 5.52
CA GLU A 41 -15.94 1.18 6.50
C GLU A 41 -15.30 -0.02 7.21
N ARG A 42 -16.09 -1.08 7.46
CA ARG A 42 -15.60 -2.30 8.08
C ARG A 42 -14.58 -3.00 7.18
N SER A 43 -14.87 -3.07 5.89
CA SER A 43 -14.00 -3.66 4.87
C SER A 43 -12.75 -2.82 4.64
N ILE A 44 -12.87 -1.48 4.70
CA ILE A 44 -11.71 -0.58 4.70
C ILE A 44 -10.79 -0.88 5.90
N GLY A 45 -11.36 -0.98 7.11
CA GLY A 45 -10.61 -1.31 8.31
C GLY A 45 -9.93 -2.69 8.23
N GLU A 46 -10.64 -3.70 7.73
CA GLU A 46 -10.09 -5.04 7.49
C GLU A 46 -8.89 -4.98 6.54
N ALA A 47 -9.02 -4.26 5.41
CA ALA A 47 -7.94 -4.11 4.45
C ALA A 47 -6.69 -3.46 5.07
N TYR A 48 -6.85 -2.42 5.89
CA TYR A 48 -5.73 -1.81 6.60
C TYR A 48 -5.04 -2.79 7.55
N MET A 49 -5.80 -3.58 8.31
CA MET A 49 -5.23 -4.58 9.22
C MET A 49 -4.48 -5.68 8.45
N MET A 50 -5.03 -6.13 7.32
CA MET A 50 -4.38 -7.12 6.46
C MET A 50 -3.07 -6.58 5.87
N LEU A 51 -3.11 -5.37 5.32
CA LEU A 51 -1.93 -4.70 4.76
C LEU A 51 -0.89 -4.41 5.82
N PHE A 52 -1.30 -4.04 7.03
CA PHE A 52 -0.38 -3.87 8.16
C PHE A 52 0.36 -5.17 8.46
N ASN A 53 -0.37 -6.25 8.66
CA ASN A 53 0.20 -7.55 9.03
C ASN A 53 1.15 -8.12 7.97
N VAL A 54 0.79 -8.01 6.69
CA VAL A 54 1.66 -8.50 5.61
C VAL A 54 2.82 -7.53 5.37
N GLY A 55 2.55 -6.23 5.41
CA GLY A 55 3.55 -5.19 5.18
C GLY A 55 4.69 -5.22 6.18
N MET A 56 4.43 -5.48 7.47
CA MET A 56 5.48 -5.65 8.49
C MET A 56 6.51 -6.71 8.11
N LYS A 57 6.11 -7.78 7.40
CA LYS A 57 7.02 -8.82 6.93
C LYS A 57 7.64 -8.46 5.58
N ALA A 58 6.83 -7.97 4.65
CA ALA A 58 7.28 -7.65 3.29
C ALA A 58 8.32 -6.52 3.28
N PHE A 59 8.10 -5.48 4.08
CA PHE A 59 8.91 -4.26 4.11
C PHE A 59 9.87 -4.20 5.29
N HIS A 60 10.15 -5.33 5.97
CA HIS A 60 11.06 -5.37 7.14
C HIS A 60 12.46 -4.79 6.87
N TYR A 61 12.86 -4.74 5.59
CA TYR A 61 14.14 -4.19 5.15
C TYR A 61 14.16 -2.65 5.10
N SER A 62 12.99 -2.01 5.01
CA SER A 62 12.87 -0.56 4.92
C SER A 62 12.65 0.05 6.30
N ARG A 63 13.20 1.24 6.53
CA ARG A 63 12.86 2.04 7.71
C ARG A 63 11.42 2.53 7.64
N TYR A 64 10.99 3.01 6.47
CA TYR A 64 9.67 3.57 6.23
C TYR A 64 8.97 2.89 5.06
N TRP A 65 7.69 2.58 5.23
CA TRP A 65 6.82 2.09 4.18
C TRP A 65 5.42 2.65 4.35
N ALA A 66 4.63 2.62 3.29
CA ALA A 66 3.34 3.30 3.27
C ALA A 66 2.21 2.40 2.75
N ILE A 67 1.02 2.63 3.30
CA ILE A 67 -0.26 2.21 2.71
C ILE A 67 -0.87 3.44 2.04
N LEU A 68 -1.03 3.37 0.73
CA LEU A 68 -1.48 4.50 -0.08
C LEU A 68 -3.00 4.57 -0.11
N GLU A 69 -3.55 5.78 0.08
CA GLU A 69 -4.96 6.04 -0.15
C GLU A 69 -5.26 6.32 -1.62
N PRO A 70 -6.27 5.65 -2.22
CA PRO A 70 -6.61 5.84 -3.61
C PRO A 70 -7.26 7.21 -3.74
N THR A 71 -6.45 8.20 -4.10
CA THR A 71 -6.93 9.54 -4.51
C THR A 71 -7.32 9.55 -5.99
N TYR A 72 -6.73 8.65 -6.77
CA TYR A 72 -6.85 8.57 -8.23
C TYR A 72 -7.13 7.14 -8.68
N ALA A 73 -8.12 6.44 -8.11
CA ALA A 73 -8.40 5.03 -8.41
C ALA A 73 -8.36 4.76 -9.92
N THR A 74 -7.27 4.14 -10.40
CA THR A 74 -6.93 4.04 -11.83
C THR A 74 -7.66 2.89 -12.54
N VAL A 75 -8.41 2.08 -11.78
CA VAL A 75 -9.22 0.98 -12.31
C VAL A 75 -10.67 1.31 -11.98
N PRO A 76 -11.43 1.82 -12.97
CA PRO A 76 -12.87 1.95 -12.83
C PRO A 76 -13.44 0.60 -12.39
N GLU A 77 -14.33 0.60 -11.41
CA GLU A 77 -15.04 -0.60 -10.91
C GLU A 77 -14.21 -1.59 -10.06
N HIS A 78 -12.96 -1.28 -9.67
CA HIS A 78 -12.21 -2.14 -8.73
C HIS A 78 -11.58 -1.39 -7.56
N TRP A 79 -12.00 -1.75 -6.37
CA TRP A 79 -11.40 -1.30 -5.14
C TRP A 79 -10.07 -2.00 -4.92
N HIS A 80 -9.02 -1.21 -4.71
CA HIS A 80 -7.71 -1.71 -4.34
C HIS A 80 -6.95 -0.70 -3.50
N ARG A 81 -5.96 -1.21 -2.77
CA ARG A 81 -4.98 -0.45 -2.00
C ARG A 81 -3.60 -0.94 -2.32
N VAL A 82 -2.66 -0.01 -2.42
CA VAL A 82 -1.25 -0.31 -2.67
C VAL A 82 -0.45 -0.04 -1.41
N CYS A 83 0.53 -0.88 -1.14
CA CYS A 83 1.61 -0.57 -0.21
C CYS A 83 2.97 -0.77 -0.85
N SER A 84 3.93 0.06 -0.45
CA SER A 84 5.32 0.04 -0.91
C SER A 84 6.24 0.58 0.16
N ASP A 85 7.53 0.32 0.05
CA ASP A 85 8.56 1.14 0.67
C ASP A 85 8.49 2.59 0.17
N ILE A 86 9.08 3.50 0.96
CA ILE A 86 9.27 4.90 0.57
C ILE A 86 10.75 5.05 0.21
N ASP A 87 11.06 4.87 -1.07
CA ASP A 87 12.42 4.97 -1.60
C ASP A 87 12.58 6.23 -2.47
N PRO A 88 13.49 7.17 -2.11
CA PRO A 88 13.79 8.36 -2.90
C PRO A 88 14.23 8.09 -4.34
N VAL A 89 14.76 6.90 -4.65
CA VAL A 89 15.19 6.55 -6.02
C VAL A 89 14.10 5.87 -6.84
N ALA A 90 12.93 5.58 -6.25
CA ALA A 90 11.82 4.97 -6.98
C ALA A 90 11.19 5.94 -7.99
N GLU A 91 10.76 5.41 -9.14
CA GLU A 91 10.24 6.22 -10.25
C GLU A 91 8.97 7.00 -9.87
N ASP A 92 8.19 6.51 -8.91
CA ASP A 92 6.96 7.14 -8.44
C ASP A 92 7.07 7.74 -7.04
N HIS A 93 8.29 7.99 -6.55
CA HIS A 93 8.53 8.64 -5.26
C HIS A 93 7.71 9.92 -5.10
N ASP A 94 7.81 10.86 -6.04
CA ASP A 94 7.06 12.12 -6.01
C ASP A 94 5.54 11.92 -6.04
N GLN A 95 5.07 10.87 -6.73
CA GLN A 95 3.65 10.53 -6.77
C GLN A 95 3.18 9.99 -5.42
N ILE A 96 3.98 9.15 -4.76
CA ILE A 96 3.73 8.66 -3.41
C ILE A 96 3.61 9.85 -2.46
N LEU A 97 4.54 10.82 -2.52
CA LEU A 97 4.53 11.99 -1.64
C LEU A 97 3.29 12.89 -1.83
N LYS A 98 2.70 12.87 -3.02
CA LYS A 98 1.46 13.61 -3.38
C LYS A 98 0.17 12.82 -3.12
N THR A 99 0.26 11.61 -2.56
CA THR A 99 -0.89 10.73 -2.29
C THR A 99 -1.10 10.64 -0.78
N PRO A 100 -2.31 10.88 -0.23
CA PRO A 100 -2.58 10.62 1.18
C PRO A 100 -2.21 9.19 1.53
N ARG A 101 -1.59 8.98 2.69
CA ARG A 101 -1.03 7.68 3.05
C ARG A 101 -0.90 7.50 4.55
N LEU A 102 -0.92 6.26 4.99
CA LEU A 102 -0.39 5.90 6.30
C LEU A 102 1.07 5.51 6.14
N VAL A 103 1.96 6.20 6.84
CA VAL A 103 3.39 5.90 6.93
C VAL A 103 3.64 5.08 8.18
N ILE A 104 4.36 3.97 8.02
CA ILE A 104 4.77 3.08 9.10
C ILE A 104 6.29 3.16 9.24
N ASP A 105 6.76 3.45 10.45
CA ASP A 105 8.17 3.41 10.83
C ASP A 105 8.48 2.06 11.49
N ASN A 106 9.24 1.20 10.82
CA ASN A 106 9.59 -0.13 11.36
C ASN A 106 10.51 -0.07 12.59
N LYS A 107 11.21 1.05 12.83
CA LYS A 107 12.09 1.21 13.99
C LYS A 107 11.29 1.53 15.24
N THR A 108 10.33 2.43 15.14
CA THR A 108 9.54 2.90 16.29
C THR A 108 8.15 2.27 16.39
N LEU A 109 7.71 1.57 15.33
CA LEU A 109 6.36 1.06 15.13
C LEU A 109 5.28 2.15 15.18
N ASN A 110 5.69 3.41 14.98
CA ASN A 110 4.76 4.51 14.86
C ASN A 110 4.05 4.48 13.50
N ILE A 111 2.75 4.75 13.53
CA ILE A 111 1.91 4.90 12.34
C ILE A 111 1.44 6.34 12.29
N GLN A 112 1.70 7.02 11.18
CA GLN A 112 1.33 8.41 10.99
C GLN A 112 0.58 8.59 9.68
N ARG A 113 -0.53 9.34 9.72
CA ARG A 113 -1.19 9.77 8.50
C ARG A 113 -0.43 10.96 7.91
N ALA A 114 -0.02 10.85 6.65
CA ALA A 114 0.61 11.91 5.89
C ALA A 114 -0.33 12.35 4.77
N GLU A 115 -0.62 13.65 4.75
CA GLU A 115 -1.32 14.29 3.64
C GLU A 115 -0.30 14.78 2.58
N PRO A 116 -0.73 15.05 1.34
CA PRO A 116 0.16 15.55 0.30
C PRO A 116 0.97 16.78 0.75
N GLY A 117 2.30 16.68 0.71
CA GLY A 117 3.21 17.75 1.14
C GLY A 117 3.41 17.88 2.66
N GLN A 118 2.87 16.95 3.46
CA GLN A 118 3.03 16.91 4.92
C GLN A 118 3.75 15.64 5.37
N ASP A 119 4.90 15.38 4.75
CA ASP A 119 5.72 14.23 5.13
C ASP A 119 6.17 14.32 6.58
N PRO A 120 6.05 13.23 7.36
CA PRO A 120 6.70 13.17 8.65
C PRO A 120 8.20 13.41 8.44
N LYS A 121 8.87 14.01 9.42
CA LYS A 121 10.33 14.10 9.40
C LYS A 121 10.88 12.68 9.44
N MET A 122 11.16 12.13 8.27
CA MET A 122 11.88 10.88 8.11
C MET A 122 13.33 11.25 8.35
N ASP A 123 13.86 11.00 9.55
CA ASP A 123 15.25 11.32 9.82
C ASP A 123 16.13 10.55 8.83
N GLU A 124 17.15 11.23 8.29
CA GLU A 124 18.18 10.64 7.43
C GLU A 124 18.86 9.42 8.09
#